data_AF-A0A523RE16-F1
#
_entry.id   AF-A0A523RE16-F1
#
_cell.length_a   1.000
_cell.length_b   1.000
_cell.length_c   1.000
_cell.angle_alpha   90.00
_cell.angle_beta   90.00
_cell.angle_gamma   90.00
#
_symmetry.space_group_name_H-M   'P 1'
#
loop_
_entity.id
_entity.type
_entity.pdbx_description
1 polymer ?
#
loop_
_entity_poly.entity_id
_entity_poly.type
_entity_poly.pdbx_seq_one_letter_code
_entity_poly.pdbx_strand_id
1 'polypeptide(L)'
;MYRLNPEFDEHISEMFNNLFFGKIYDKIWNNPHKNLNEAIYEFIMDYYNKRSKITHRYSGSVIYFEIRNMIIGYIEYNDVDFKGLTEYTKNKLIACGIDYFLEQFHNTFREPEIDENEHIKIWYKQQIKWLLKIRSSRDYLIKTEKSLKKQISTDWKQFKAVWNKFKEQRITVEEFFLIGFMCFEKKKFLEILRSSLPFEGSKNLNLRYKEAMSKQEKIDAEFRSLDFILESWEDIVYHDPTDWTNLYKIGALYIRKADIEKNRDKYKKAVEFFNKIIVPGQTKMYLRNAFWGLAEAYEKLGDLEISEKYHQKSRQYNSEI
;
A
#
# COMPACT_ATOMS: atom_id res chain seq x y z
N MET A 1 -7.42 -13.96 -14.18
CA MET A 1 -8.07 -14.71 -13.09
C MET A 1 -7.34 -16.03 -12.96
N TYR A 2 -6.31 -16.12 -12.12
CA TYR A 2 -5.70 -17.38 -11.65
C TYR A 2 -5.09 -17.08 -10.27
N ARG A 3 -5.75 -17.62 -9.24
CA ARG A 3 -5.41 -18.86 -8.52
C ARG A 3 -4.24 -18.64 -7.54
N LEU A 4 -4.55 -18.62 -6.24
CA LEU A 4 -3.71 -19.10 -5.12
C LEU A 4 -3.12 -20.48 -5.54
N ASN A 5 -2.42 -21.23 -4.67
CA ASN A 5 -2.22 -22.66 -4.99
C ASN A 5 -3.56 -23.20 -5.53
N PRO A 6 -3.67 -23.76 -6.75
CA PRO A 6 -4.96 -24.12 -7.32
C PRO A 6 -5.81 -24.91 -6.34
N GLU A 7 -5.19 -25.79 -5.55
CA GLU A 7 -5.82 -26.53 -4.46
C GLU A 7 -6.35 -25.63 -3.34
N PHE A 8 -5.64 -24.56 -2.99
CA PHE A 8 -6.01 -23.60 -1.96
C PHE A 8 -7.04 -22.57 -2.43
N ASP A 9 -6.95 -22.06 -3.66
CA ASP A 9 -7.98 -21.15 -4.20
C ASP A 9 -9.27 -21.89 -4.53
N GLU A 10 -9.15 -23.15 -4.98
CA GLU A 10 -10.26 -24.07 -5.13
C GLU A 10 -10.84 -24.41 -3.76
N HIS A 11 -10.04 -24.69 -2.73
CA HIS A 11 -10.54 -24.86 -1.36
C HIS A 11 -11.19 -23.60 -0.78
N ILE A 12 -10.60 -22.41 -0.93
CA ILE A 12 -11.20 -21.17 -0.43
C ILE A 12 -12.51 -20.88 -1.17
N SER A 13 -12.51 -21.01 -2.50
CA SER A 13 -13.71 -20.81 -3.32
C SER A 13 -14.77 -21.87 -3.06
N GLU A 14 -14.40 -23.13 -2.88
CA GLU A 14 -15.30 -24.24 -2.53
C GLU A 14 -15.87 -24.04 -1.12
N MET A 15 -15.03 -23.72 -0.14
CA MET A 15 -15.46 -23.43 1.22
C MET A 15 -16.42 -22.24 1.26
N PHE A 16 -16.17 -21.18 0.49
CA PHE A 16 -17.07 -20.03 0.48
C PHE A 16 -18.32 -20.27 -0.35
N ASN A 17 -18.19 -20.72 -1.59
CA ASN A 17 -19.34 -20.85 -2.49
C ASN A 17 -20.25 -22.00 -2.07
N ASN A 18 -19.68 -23.16 -1.73
CA ASN A 18 -20.47 -24.36 -1.44
C ASN A 18 -20.84 -24.46 0.05
N LEU A 19 -19.93 -24.11 0.98
CA LEU A 19 -20.21 -24.30 2.41
C LEU A 19 -20.82 -23.08 3.10
N PHE A 20 -20.41 -21.86 2.73
CA PHE A 20 -20.95 -20.64 3.36
C PHE A 20 -22.16 -20.09 2.61
N PHE A 21 -21.97 -19.71 1.35
CA PHE A 21 -23.05 -19.17 0.52
C PHE A 21 -24.10 -20.22 0.19
N GLY A 22 -23.72 -21.48 -0.06
CA GLY A 22 -24.68 -22.58 -0.20
C GLY A 22 -25.67 -22.66 0.97
N LYS A 23 -25.19 -22.58 2.22
CA LYS A 23 -26.07 -22.57 3.41
C LYS A 23 -26.94 -21.32 3.52
N ILE A 24 -26.44 -20.17 3.06
CA ILE A 24 -27.23 -18.93 3.00
C ILE A 24 -28.35 -19.08 1.97
N TYR A 25 -28.03 -19.58 0.77
CA TYR A 25 -29.01 -19.84 -0.28
C TYR A 25 -30.05 -20.87 0.17
N ASP A 26 -29.64 -21.95 0.82
CA ASP A 26 -30.58 -22.93 1.39
C ASP A 26 -31.51 -22.27 2.41
N LYS A 27 -31.00 -21.39 3.26
CA LYS A 27 -31.81 -20.67 4.25
C LYS A 27 -32.81 -19.73 3.56
N ILE A 28 -32.40 -19.02 2.52
CA ILE A 28 -33.26 -18.12 1.75
C ILE A 28 -34.34 -18.91 0.98
N TRP A 29 -33.93 -19.95 0.25
CA TRP A 29 -34.82 -20.73 -0.62
C TRP A 29 -35.85 -21.54 0.15
N ASN A 30 -35.48 -22.06 1.33
CA ASN A 30 -36.40 -22.80 2.20
C ASN A 30 -37.33 -21.89 3.03
N ASN A 31 -37.19 -20.56 2.93
CA ASN A 31 -38.02 -19.59 3.64
C ASN A 31 -38.51 -18.46 2.72
N PRO A 32 -39.23 -18.76 1.62
CA PRO A 32 -39.58 -17.78 0.59
C PRO A 32 -40.54 -16.67 1.09
N HIS A 33 -41.17 -16.86 2.24
CA HIS A 33 -42.05 -15.88 2.86
C HIS A 33 -41.33 -14.86 3.76
N LYS A 34 -40.06 -15.10 4.11
CA LYS A 34 -39.28 -14.18 4.93
C LYS A 34 -38.64 -13.11 4.06
N ASN A 35 -38.54 -11.89 4.59
CA ASN A 35 -37.71 -10.89 3.92
C ASN A 35 -36.23 -11.30 4.00
N LEU A 36 -35.47 -10.92 2.99
CA LEU A 36 -34.07 -11.32 2.84
C LEU A 36 -33.19 -10.94 4.05
N ASN A 37 -33.47 -9.79 4.68
CA ASN A 37 -32.72 -9.34 5.85
C ASN A 37 -32.94 -10.25 7.06
N GLU A 38 -34.19 -10.67 7.30
CA GLU A 38 -34.54 -11.61 8.38
C GLU A 38 -33.92 -12.99 8.15
N ALA A 39 -34.00 -13.52 6.92
CA ALA A 39 -33.42 -14.81 6.58
C ALA A 39 -31.89 -14.85 6.81
N ILE A 40 -31.18 -13.79 6.40
CA ILE A 40 -29.74 -13.66 6.62
C ILE A 40 -29.42 -13.44 8.10
N TYR A 41 -30.20 -12.61 8.80
CA TYR A 41 -29.98 -12.38 10.22
C TYR A 41 -30.14 -13.68 11.04
N GLU A 42 -31.17 -14.48 10.75
CA GLU A 42 -31.34 -15.80 11.36
C GLU A 42 -30.18 -16.74 11.06
N PHE A 43 -29.69 -16.78 9.82
CA PHE A 43 -28.50 -17.56 9.49
C PHE A 43 -27.29 -17.14 10.33
N ILE A 44 -27.05 -15.84 10.45
CA ILE A 44 -25.95 -15.28 11.26
C ILE A 44 -26.09 -15.69 12.72
N MET A 45 -27.29 -15.57 13.29
CA MET A 45 -27.56 -15.95 14.68
C MET A 45 -27.43 -17.46 14.90
N ASP A 46 -27.96 -18.27 13.98
CA ASP A 46 -27.82 -19.73 14.00
C ASP A 46 -26.35 -20.15 13.98
N TYR A 47 -25.53 -19.48 13.15
CA TYR A 47 -24.09 -19.70 13.10
C TYR A 47 -23.43 -19.34 14.44
N TYR A 48 -23.64 -18.12 14.94
CA TYR A 48 -23.00 -17.67 16.18
C TYR A 48 -23.44 -18.46 17.42
N ASN A 49 -24.65 -19.01 17.44
CA ASN A 49 -25.14 -19.86 18.52
C ASN A 49 -24.52 -21.27 18.51
N LYS A 50 -24.13 -21.78 17.33
CA LYS A 50 -23.57 -23.13 17.15
C LYS A 50 -22.05 -23.15 17.13
N ARG A 51 -21.40 -22.03 16.81
CA ARG A 51 -19.95 -21.97 16.66
C ARG A 51 -19.24 -22.20 17.99
N SER A 52 -18.05 -22.78 17.91
CA SER A 52 -17.16 -22.90 19.07
C SER A 52 -16.66 -21.52 19.48
N LYS A 53 -16.28 -21.30 20.75
CA LYS A 53 -15.69 -20.02 21.17
C LYS A 53 -14.32 -19.86 20.49
N ILE A 54 -14.27 -19.12 19.39
CA ILE A 54 -13.03 -18.84 18.68
C ILE A 54 -12.20 -17.87 19.52
N THR A 55 -11.17 -18.36 20.19
CA THR A 55 -10.11 -17.50 20.74
C THR A 55 -9.20 -17.11 19.60
N HIS A 56 -9.49 -15.97 18.96
CA HIS A 56 -8.63 -15.45 17.90
C HIS A 56 -7.24 -15.14 18.47
N ARG A 57 -6.25 -16.00 18.22
CA ARG A 57 -4.82 -15.68 18.42
C ARG A 57 -4.26 -14.80 17.30
N TYR A 58 -4.98 -14.68 16.19
CA TYR A 58 -4.51 -13.97 15.00
C TYR A 58 -4.99 -12.52 15.01
N SER A 59 -4.14 -11.62 15.47
CA SER A 59 -4.25 -10.18 15.23
C SER A 59 -3.54 -9.85 13.91
N GLY A 60 -4.16 -10.12 12.75
CA GLY A 60 -3.46 -9.96 11.47
C GLY A 60 -4.37 -9.53 10.34
N SER A 61 -4.25 -8.25 9.95
CA SER A 61 -5.13 -7.48 9.06
C SER A 61 -5.28 -7.97 7.61
N VAL A 62 -4.61 -9.05 7.19
CA VAL A 62 -4.39 -9.38 5.77
C VAL A 62 -5.34 -10.47 5.28
N ILE A 63 -5.35 -11.63 5.93
CA ILE A 63 -6.33 -12.70 5.67
C ILE A 63 -7.76 -12.16 5.88
N TYR A 64 -7.97 -11.41 6.96
CA TYR A 64 -9.23 -10.72 7.23
C TYR A 64 -9.67 -9.85 6.05
N PHE A 65 -8.74 -9.09 5.47
CA PHE A 65 -9.06 -8.15 4.40
C PHE A 65 -9.35 -8.84 3.06
N GLU A 66 -8.62 -9.88 2.70
CA GLU A 66 -8.91 -10.63 1.46
C GLU A 66 -10.25 -11.35 1.55
N ILE A 67 -10.51 -12.03 2.66
CA ILE A 67 -11.77 -12.72 2.86
C ILE A 67 -12.92 -11.71 2.82
N ARG A 68 -12.76 -10.58 3.52
CA ARG A 68 -13.72 -9.47 3.49
C ARG A 68 -14.02 -9.04 2.05
N ASN A 69 -13.00 -8.78 1.26
CA ASN A 69 -13.18 -8.32 -0.11
C ASN A 69 -13.75 -9.39 -1.03
N MET A 70 -13.44 -10.66 -0.79
CA MET A 70 -14.03 -11.76 -1.54
C MET A 70 -15.52 -11.88 -1.26
N ILE A 71 -15.92 -11.78 0.01
CA ILE A 71 -17.35 -11.77 0.39
C ILE A 71 -18.06 -10.56 -0.19
N ILE A 72 -17.45 -9.37 -0.11
CA ILE A 72 -18.00 -8.15 -0.74
C ILE A 72 -18.17 -8.36 -2.24
N GLY A 73 -17.12 -8.81 -2.93
CA GLY A 73 -17.16 -9.05 -4.37
C GLY A 73 -18.21 -10.10 -4.76
N TYR A 74 -18.43 -11.11 -3.92
CA TYR A 74 -19.48 -12.11 -4.15
C TYR A 74 -20.88 -11.53 -3.97
N ILE A 75 -21.11 -10.75 -2.92
CA ILE A 75 -22.40 -10.05 -2.68
C ILE A 75 -22.68 -9.08 -3.83
N GLU A 76 -21.69 -8.32 -4.28
CA GLU A 76 -21.80 -7.37 -5.39
C GLU A 76 -22.00 -8.05 -6.74
N TYR A 77 -21.36 -9.20 -6.97
CA TYR A 77 -21.50 -9.97 -8.21
C TYR A 77 -22.89 -10.62 -8.32
N ASN A 78 -23.44 -11.08 -7.19
CA ASN A 78 -24.76 -11.69 -7.10
C ASN A 78 -25.82 -10.66 -6.61
N ASP A 79 -25.73 -9.41 -7.08
CA ASP A 79 -26.60 -8.31 -6.63
C ASP A 79 -28.10 -8.62 -6.82
N VAL A 80 -28.45 -9.49 -7.77
CA VAL A 80 -29.84 -9.95 -7.96
C VAL A 80 -30.36 -10.70 -6.73
N ASP A 81 -29.56 -11.62 -6.19
CA ASP A 81 -29.93 -12.47 -5.05
C ASP A 81 -29.83 -11.71 -3.72
N PHE A 82 -28.93 -10.73 -3.66
CA PHE A 82 -28.70 -9.90 -2.48
C PHE A 82 -29.41 -8.53 -2.52
N LYS A 83 -30.30 -8.35 -3.51
CA LYS A 83 -31.04 -7.10 -3.70
C LYS A 83 -31.95 -6.83 -2.52
N GLY A 84 -31.83 -5.64 -1.93
CA GLY A 84 -32.65 -5.21 -0.79
C GLY A 84 -32.05 -5.55 0.58
N LEU A 85 -30.84 -6.11 0.65
CA LEU A 85 -30.09 -6.13 1.89
C LEU A 85 -29.76 -4.71 2.36
N THR A 86 -30.04 -4.44 3.63
CA THR A 86 -29.59 -3.21 4.28
C THR A 86 -28.07 -3.25 4.48
N GLU A 87 -27.45 -2.08 4.53
CA GLU A 87 -26.01 -1.97 4.78
C GLU A 87 -25.60 -2.60 6.12
N TYR A 88 -26.48 -2.52 7.12
CA TYR A 88 -26.28 -3.19 8.41
C TYR A 88 -26.19 -4.71 8.26
N THR A 89 -27.15 -5.33 7.56
CA THR A 89 -27.17 -6.78 7.32
C THR A 89 -25.98 -7.22 6.46
N LYS A 90 -25.60 -6.43 5.45
CA LYS A 90 -24.40 -6.70 4.63
C LYS A 90 -23.13 -6.75 5.50
N ASN A 91 -22.93 -5.77 6.36
CA ASN A 91 -21.76 -5.72 7.24
C ASN A 91 -21.73 -6.89 8.24
N LYS A 92 -22.90 -7.28 8.78
CA LYS A 92 -23.00 -8.46 9.66
C LYS A 92 -22.74 -9.76 8.91
N LEU A 93 -23.22 -9.88 7.67
CA LEU A 93 -22.96 -11.03 6.82
C LEU A 93 -21.47 -11.16 6.48
N ILE A 94 -20.81 -10.05 6.16
CA ILE A 94 -19.36 -10.00 5.91
C ILE A 94 -18.58 -10.48 7.14
N ALA A 95 -18.89 -9.95 8.32
CA ALA A 95 -18.24 -10.37 9.56
C ALA A 95 -18.47 -11.86 9.85
N CYS A 96 -19.71 -12.33 9.66
CA CYS A 96 -20.07 -13.74 9.82
C CYS A 96 -19.28 -14.64 8.85
N GLY A 97 -19.13 -14.25 7.58
CA GLY A 97 -18.39 -15.02 6.59
C GLY A 97 -16.89 -15.09 6.87
N ILE A 98 -16.31 -14.01 7.39
CA ILE A 98 -14.91 -14.02 7.83
C ILE A 98 -14.74 -14.99 8.99
N ASP A 99 -15.59 -14.90 10.01
CA ASP A 99 -15.53 -15.79 11.16
C ASP A 99 -15.74 -17.25 10.76
N TYR A 100 -16.70 -17.53 9.88
CA TYR A 100 -16.98 -18.86 9.37
C TYR A 100 -15.77 -19.44 8.64
N PHE A 101 -15.14 -18.64 7.78
CA PHE A 101 -13.93 -19.06 7.08
C PHE A 101 -12.82 -19.39 8.05
N LEU A 102 -12.55 -18.53 9.03
CA LEU A 102 -11.48 -18.74 10.00
C LEU A 102 -11.73 -20.02 10.82
N GLU A 103 -12.98 -20.30 11.19
CA GLU A 103 -13.34 -21.54 11.88
C GLU A 103 -13.11 -22.78 11.00
N GLN A 104 -13.64 -22.78 9.77
CA GLN A 104 -13.47 -23.91 8.86
C GLN A 104 -12.00 -24.12 8.49
N PHE A 105 -11.26 -23.04 8.28
CA PHE A 105 -9.83 -23.07 8.00
C PHE A 105 -9.06 -23.71 9.16
N HIS A 106 -9.35 -23.28 10.39
CA HIS A 106 -8.73 -23.84 11.59
C HIS A 106 -9.03 -25.35 11.72
N ASN A 107 -10.28 -25.75 11.48
CA ASN A 107 -10.73 -27.14 11.58
C ASN A 107 -10.10 -28.05 10.51
N THR A 108 -10.03 -27.57 9.26
CA THR A 108 -9.50 -28.34 8.13
C THR A 108 -8.01 -28.56 8.22
N PHE A 109 -7.26 -27.52 8.61
CA PHE A 109 -5.81 -27.59 8.53
C PHE A 109 -5.12 -27.90 9.88
N ARG A 110 -5.86 -27.95 11.01
CA ARG A 110 -5.38 -28.24 12.38
C ARG A 110 -4.06 -27.54 12.74
N GLU A 111 -4.17 -26.32 13.27
CA GLU A 111 -3.03 -25.46 13.63
C GLU A 111 -1.81 -25.56 12.69
N PRO A 112 -1.93 -25.32 11.37
CA PRO A 112 -0.77 -24.82 10.67
C PRO A 112 -0.58 -23.40 11.18
N GLU A 113 0.60 -23.10 11.71
CA GLU A 113 1.19 -21.83 11.35
C GLU A 113 1.12 -21.75 9.82
N ILE A 114 0.15 -21.01 9.31
CA ILE A 114 0.21 -20.55 7.93
C ILE A 114 1.48 -19.71 7.90
N ASP A 115 2.57 -20.26 7.38
CA ASP A 115 3.70 -19.44 7.00
C ASP A 115 3.24 -18.59 5.81
N GLU A 116 2.62 -17.45 6.13
CA GLU A 116 2.16 -16.47 5.15
C GLU A 116 3.30 -16.14 4.16
N ASN A 117 4.57 -16.26 4.57
CA ASN A 117 5.72 -16.02 3.71
C ASN A 117 5.87 -17.05 2.58
N GLU A 118 5.58 -18.33 2.81
CA GLU A 118 5.64 -19.41 1.81
C GLU A 118 4.57 -19.24 0.72
N HIS A 119 3.35 -18.92 1.14
CA HIS A 119 2.22 -18.67 0.24
C HIS A 119 2.44 -17.42 -0.64
N ILE A 120 3.06 -16.39 -0.05
CA ILE A 120 3.41 -15.13 -0.71
C ILE A 120 4.53 -15.32 -1.74
N LYS A 121 5.56 -16.12 -1.46
CA LYS A 121 6.69 -16.41 -2.39
C LYS A 121 6.23 -16.94 -3.75
N ILE A 122 5.20 -17.79 -3.77
CA ILE A 122 4.71 -18.48 -4.98
C ILE A 122 4.07 -17.49 -5.98
N TRP A 123 3.40 -16.44 -5.48
CA TRP A 123 2.59 -15.54 -6.29
C TRP A 123 3.41 -14.37 -6.91
N TYR A 124 4.40 -13.82 -6.19
CA TYR A 124 5.29 -12.75 -6.68
C TYR A 124 6.21 -13.19 -7.81
N LYS A 125 6.52 -14.49 -7.88
CA LYS A 125 7.33 -15.09 -8.93
C LYS A 125 6.76 -14.81 -10.34
N GLN A 126 5.45 -14.59 -10.48
CA GLN A 126 4.81 -14.30 -11.77
C GLN A 126 4.97 -12.85 -12.24
N GLN A 127 4.95 -11.87 -11.32
CA GLN A 127 5.08 -10.44 -11.66
C GLN A 127 6.52 -10.07 -12.00
N ILE A 128 7.48 -10.62 -11.26
CA ILE A 128 8.91 -10.48 -11.55
C ILE A 128 9.21 -11.06 -12.92
N LYS A 129 8.74 -12.29 -13.20
CA LYS A 129 8.84 -12.91 -14.54
C LYS A 129 8.31 -12.00 -15.65
N TRP A 130 7.25 -11.24 -15.38
CA TRP A 130 6.61 -10.40 -16.38
C TRP A 130 7.30 -9.05 -16.59
N LEU A 131 7.75 -8.34 -15.54
CA LEU A 131 8.58 -7.15 -15.74
C LEU A 131 9.95 -7.52 -16.30
N LEU A 132 10.47 -8.71 -15.99
CA LEU A 132 11.61 -9.27 -16.69
C LEU A 132 11.29 -9.47 -18.18
N LYS A 133 10.08 -9.92 -18.54
CA LYS A 133 9.61 -10.03 -19.94
C LYS A 133 9.48 -8.67 -20.64
N ILE A 134 9.02 -7.63 -19.93
CA ILE A 134 9.04 -6.25 -20.43
C ILE A 134 10.47 -5.81 -20.66
N ARG A 135 11.32 -5.95 -19.65
CA ARG A 135 12.72 -5.53 -19.68
C ARG A 135 13.51 -6.27 -20.76
N SER A 136 13.11 -7.48 -21.10
CA SER A 136 13.71 -8.29 -22.18
C SER A 136 13.11 -8.03 -23.57
N SER A 137 12.12 -7.13 -23.72
CA SER A 137 11.45 -6.89 -24.99
C SER A 137 11.39 -5.40 -25.33
N ARG A 138 12.05 -5.03 -26.42
CA ARG A 138 12.08 -3.65 -26.91
C ARG A 138 10.69 -3.06 -27.18
N ASP A 139 9.78 -3.87 -27.73
CA ASP A 139 8.42 -3.42 -28.05
C ASP A 139 7.59 -3.16 -26.79
N TYR A 140 7.70 -4.04 -25.79
CA TYR A 140 7.04 -3.80 -24.50
C TYR A 140 7.63 -2.60 -23.77
N LEU A 141 8.95 -2.38 -23.84
CA LEU A 141 9.57 -1.17 -23.30
C LEU A 141 9.02 0.10 -23.96
N ILE A 142 8.98 0.15 -25.29
CA ILE A 142 8.48 1.33 -26.03
C ILE A 142 7.00 1.60 -25.70
N LYS A 143 6.17 0.55 -25.68
CA LYS A 143 4.74 0.67 -25.37
C LYS A 143 4.50 1.16 -23.94
N THR A 144 5.24 0.59 -22.99
CA THR A 144 5.15 0.95 -21.56
C THR A 144 5.66 2.37 -21.34
N GLU A 145 6.77 2.76 -21.97
CA GLU A 145 7.33 4.11 -21.92
C GLU A 145 6.35 5.16 -22.45
N LYS A 146 5.72 4.90 -23.61
CA LYS A 146 4.72 5.80 -24.20
C LYS A 146 3.54 6.01 -23.26
N SER A 147 3.10 4.94 -22.60
CA SER A 147 1.97 5.00 -21.70
C SER A 147 2.30 5.66 -20.36
N LEU A 148 3.46 5.34 -19.76
CA LEU A 148 3.98 6.07 -18.60
C LEU A 148 4.05 7.57 -18.93
N LYS A 149 4.72 7.95 -20.02
CA LYS A 149 4.82 9.35 -20.46
C LYS A 149 3.46 10.04 -20.63
N LYS A 150 2.43 9.32 -21.10
CA LYS A 150 1.06 9.85 -21.23
C LYS A 150 0.41 10.10 -19.87
N GLN A 151 0.59 9.20 -18.91
CA GLN A 151 -0.17 9.21 -17.66
C GLN A 151 0.48 9.96 -16.51
N ILE A 152 1.80 10.14 -16.58
CA ILE A 152 2.58 10.92 -15.60
C ILE A 152 3.27 12.10 -16.30
N SER A 153 2.60 12.76 -17.23
CA SER A 153 3.22 13.77 -18.12
C SER A 153 3.98 14.89 -17.38
N THR A 154 3.46 15.37 -16.25
CA THR A 154 4.08 16.40 -15.40
C THR A 154 5.32 15.88 -14.67
N ASP A 155 5.27 14.63 -14.22
CA ASP A 155 6.31 14.00 -13.40
C ASP A 155 7.27 13.13 -14.24
N TRP A 156 7.00 12.99 -15.54
CA TRP A 156 7.74 12.11 -16.45
C TRP A 156 9.19 12.54 -16.53
N LYS A 157 9.49 13.84 -16.49
CA LYS A 157 10.87 14.33 -16.52
C LYS A 157 11.68 13.75 -15.35
N GLN A 158 11.07 13.65 -14.17
CA GLN A 158 11.69 13.09 -12.96
C GLN A 158 11.73 11.55 -13.03
N PHE A 159 10.64 10.91 -13.45
CA PHE A 159 10.56 9.45 -13.51
C PHE A 159 11.33 8.81 -14.68
N LYS A 160 11.63 9.57 -15.74
CA LYS A 160 12.35 9.09 -16.93
C LYS A 160 13.74 8.56 -16.58
N ALA A 161 14.42 9.16 -15.59
CA ALA A 161 15.70 8.67 -15.11
C ALA A 161 15.59 7.25 -14.52
N VAL A 162 14.56 7.02 -13.71
CA VAL A 162 14.25 5.71 -13.11
C VAL A 162 13.90 4.69 -14.19
N TRP A 163 13.06 5.08 -15.15
CA TRP A 163 12.69 4.24 -16.29
C TRP A 163 13.89 3.85 -17.16
N ASN A 164 14.81 4.78 -17.43
CA ASN A 164 16.03 4.49 -18.19
C ASN A 164 16.94 3.51 -17.43
N LYS A 165 17.13 3.70 -16.11
CA LYS A 165 17.88 2.75 -15.29
C LYS A 165 17.26 1.35 -15.29
N PHE A 166 15.92 1.27 -15.27
CA PHE A 166 15.21 -0.01 -15.40
C PHE A 166 15.46 -0.67 -16.76
N LYS A 167 15.38 0.08 -17.87
CA LYS A 167 15.70 -0.41 -19.22
C LYS A 167 17.14 -0.93 -19.33
N GLU A 168 18.07 -0.21 -18.73
CA GLU A 168 19.51 -0.52 -18.72
C GLU A 168 19.87 -1.63 -17.71
N GLN A 169 18.88 -2.17 -16.99
CA GLN A 169 19.06 -3.18 -15.92
C GLN A 169 19.97 -2.72 -14.78
N ARG A 170 20.12 -1.40 -14.60
CA ARG A 170 20.89 -0.78 -13.52
C ARG A 170 20.13 -0.78 -12.19
N ILE A 171 18.83 -1.06 -12.23
CA ILE A 171 17.99 -1.33 -11.06
C ILE A 171 17.21 -2.62 -11.28
N THR A 172 16.96 -3.31 -10.19
CA THR A 172 16.11 -4.51 -10.13
C THR A 172 14.65 -4.18 -10.41
N VAL A 173 13.84 -5.20 -10.66
CA VAL A 173 12.40 -5.04 -10.87
C VAL A 173 11.73 -4.50 -9.60
N GLU A 174 12.24 -4.93 -8.47
CA GLU A 174 11.83 -4.60 -7.11
C GLU A 174 12.13 -3.12 -6.80
N GLU A 175 13.35 -2.66 -7.09
CA GLU A 175 13.73 -1.25 -6.96
C GLU A 175 12.90 -0.34 -7.88
N PHE A 176 12.61 -0.78 -9.10
CA PHE A 176 11.75 -0.03 -10.01
C PHE A 176 10.34 0.17 -9.46
N PHE A 177 9.76 -0.86 -8.84
CA PHE A 177 8.46 -0.75 -8.16
C PHE A 177 8.51 0.19 -6.97
N LEU A 178 9.50 0.01 -6.09
CA LEU A 178 9.68 0.83 -4.90
C LEU A 178 9.79 2.32 -5.25
N ILE A 179 10.64 2.67 -6.21
CA ILE A 179 10.82 4.05 -6.64
C ILE A 179 9.53 4.59 -7.26
N GLY A 180 8.85 3.80 -8.10
CA GLY A 180 7.55 4.17 -8.64
C GLY A 180 6.48 4.44 -7.57
N PHE A 181 6.46 3.66 -6.49
CA PHE A 181 5.54 3.86 -5.37
C PHE A 181 5.89 5.03 -4.45
N MET A 182 7.12 5.52 -4.49
CA MET A 182 7.52 6.73 -3.76
C MET A 182 7.29 7.99 -4.60
N CYS A 183 7.56 7.90 -5.91
CA CYS A 183 7.31 9.01 -6.85
C CYS A 183 5.81 9.22 -7.08
N PHE A 184 5.01 8.16 -6.98
CA PHE A 184 3.57 8.19 -7.19
C PHE A 184 2.88 7.43 -6.08
N GLU A 185 1.67 7.85 -5.70
CA GLU A 185 0.82 7.02 -4.85
C GLU A 185 0.74 5.60 -5.41
N LYS A 186 0.95 4.58 -4.57
CA LYS A 186 1.00 3.18 -4.98
C LYS A 186 -0.15 2.78 -5.90
N LYS A 187 -1.39 3.16 -5.55
CA LYS A 187 -2.59 2.91 -6.38
C LYS A 187 -2.41 3.45 -7.79
N LYS A 188 -2.02 4.72 -7.86
CA LYS A 188 -1.80 5.47 -9.08
C LYS A 188 -0.70 4.83 -9.92
N PHE A 189 0.45 4.49 -9.32
CA PHE A 189 1.54 3.83 -10.05
C PHE A 189 1.11 2.48 -10.64
N LEU A 190 0.38 1.68 -9.87
CA LEU A 190 -0.11 0.39 -10.33
C LEU A 190 -1.18 0.53 -11.41
N GLU A 191 -2.07 1.52 -11.30
CA GLU A 191 -3.02 1.86 -12.35
C GLU A 191 -2.32 2.31 -13.63
N ILE A 192 -1.28 3.13 -13.51
CA ILE A 192 -0.45 3.54 -14.63
C ILE A 192 0.20 2.34 -15.31
N LEU A 193 0.79 1.43 -14.52
CA LEU A 193 1.36 0.22 -15.08
C LEU A 193 0.28 -0.63 -15.74
N ARG A 194 -0.90 -0.83 -15.13
CA ARG A 194 -2.01 -1.61 -15.71
C ARG A 194 -2.51 -1.08 -17.04
N SER A 195 -2.76 0.22 -17.12
CA SER A 195 -3.29 0.88 -18.32
C SER A 195 -2.25 1.01 -19.43
N SER A 196 -0.98 0.83 -19.11
CA SER A 196 0.13 0.73 -20.07
C SER A 196 0.16 -0.60 -20.82
N LEU A 197 -0.73 -1.53 -20.47
CA LEU A 197 -0.58 -2.93 -20.84
C LEU A 197 -1.87 -3.51 -21.42
N PRO A 198 -1.74 -4.48 -22.35
CA PRO A 198 -2.85 -5.34 -22.70
C PRO A 198 -2.96 -6.42 -21.61
N PHE A 199 -3.73 -6.16 -20.55
CA PHE A 199 -4.06 -7.21 -19.57
C PHE A 199 -5.52 -7.09 -19.10
N GLU A 200 -6.31 -8.12 -19.39
CA GLU A 200 -7.74 -8.26 -19.01
C GLU A 200 -7.98 -8.56 -17.51
N GLY A 201 -6.93 -8.64 -16.68
CA GLY A 201 -7.01 -9.10 -15.29
C GLY A 201 -6.90 -8.04 -14.19
N SER A 202 -7.03 -6.74 -14.51
CA SER A 202 -6.48 -5.65 -13.69
C SER A 202 -7.39 -5.07 -12.58
N LYS A 203 -8.21 -5.85 -11.84
CA LYS A 203 -9.08 -5.27 -10.79
C LYS A 203 -8.46 -5.08 -9.39
N ASN A 204 -7.62 -5.97 -8.82
CA ASN A 204 -7.19 -5.83 -7.40
C ASN A 204 -5.67 -5.66 -7.11
N LEU A 205 -5.07 -4.50 -7.43
CA LEU A 205 -3.63 -4.24 -7.24
C LEU A 205 -3.33 -3.43 -5.97
N ASN A 206 -4.34 -2.93 -5.28
CA ASN A 206 -4.08 -1.79 -4.43
C ASN A 206 -3.51 -2.13 -3.04
N LEU A 207 -3.51 -3.40 -2.60
CA LEU A 207 -3.32 -3.64 -1.16
C LEU A 207 -1.96 -4.16 -0.66
N ARG A 208 -1.17 -4.92 -1.43
CA ARG A 208 0.01 -5.61 -0.84
C ARG A 208 1.37 -5.05 -1.26
N TYR A 209 1.65 -3.84 -0.79
CA TYR A 209 2.99 -3.19 -0.88
C TYR A 209 3.73 -3.26 0.45
N LYS A 210 3.04 -3.57 1.55
CA LYS A 210 3.61 -3.37 2.89
C LYS A 210 4.35 -4.56 3.49
N GLU A 211 4.26 -5.77 2.95
CA GLU A 211 4.68 -6.96 3.72
C GLU A 211 5.90 -7.73 3.18
N ALA A 212 6.35 -7.51 1.95
CA ALA A 212 7.34 -8.38 1.29
C ALA A 212 8.84 -8.07 1.51
N MET A 213 9.26 -7.57 2.69
CA MET A 213 10.71 -7.59 3.01
C MET A 213 10.93 -7.92 4.49
N SER A 214 12.05 -8.58 4.81
CA SER A 214 12.54 -8.60 6.19
C SER A 214 12.78 -7.15 6.66
N LYS A 215 12.78 -6.90 7.97
CA LYS A 215 12.97 -5.55 8.52
C LYS A 215 14.27 -4.90 7.99
N GLN A 216 15.33 -5.70 7.80
CA GLN A 216 16.62 -5.23 7.30
C GLN A 216 16.60 -4.97 5.79
N GLU A 217 16.00 -5.85 4.99
CA GLU A 217 15.89 -5.63 3.53
C GLU A 217 14.99 -4.43 3.20
N LYS A 218 13.95 -4.18 4.01
CA LYS A 218 13.13 -2.96 3.96
C LYS A 218 13.96 -1.71 4.14
N ILE A 219 14.75 -1.71 5.21
CA ILE A 219 15.66 -0.62 5.56
C ILE A 219 16.69 -0.44 4.45
N ASP A 220 17.32 -1.49 3.95
CA ASP A 220 18.38 -1.41 2.95
C ASP A 220 17.87 -0.95 1.57
N ALA A 221 16.68 -1.40 1.16
CA ALA A 221 16.06 -0.98 -0.09
C ALA A 221 15.50 0.44 0.00
N GLU A 222 14.87 0.80 1.12
CA GLU A 222 14.48 2.17 1.41
C GLU A 222 15.72 3.07 1.39
N PHE A 223 16.81 2.66 2.05
CA PHE A 223 18.07 3.38 2.10
C PHE A 223 18.68 3.62 0.71
N ARG A 224 18.84 2.56 -0.10
CA ARG A 224 19.35 2.69 -1.49
C ARG A 224 18.48 3.62 -2.33
N SER A 225 17.17 3.58 -2.11
CA SER A 225 16.22 4.43 -2.83
C SER A 225 16.27 5.89 -2.36
N LEU A 226 16.49 6.13 -1.06
CA LEU A 226 16.70 7.46 -0.48
C LEU A 226 17.99 8.09 -1.01
N ASP A 227 19.07 7.32 -1.12
CA ASP A 227 20.37 7.79 -1.65
C ASP A 227 20.24 8.25 -3.10
N PHE A 228 19.57 7.44 -3.92
CA PHE A 228 19.32 7.78 -5.31
C PHE A 228 18.42 9.02 -5.47
N ILE A 229 17.38 9.17 -4.64
CA ILE A 229 16.51 10.36 -4.68
C ILE A 229 17.28 11.59 -4.21
N LEU A 230 18.07 11.48 -3.13
CA LEU A 230 18.89 12.56 -2.61
C LEU A 230 19.88 13.04 -3.67
N GLU A 231 20.63 12.15 -4.32
CA GLU A 231 21.53 12.53 -5.43
C GLU A 231 20.78 13.29 -6.54
N SER A 232 19.61 12.79 -6.94
CA SER A 232 18.82 13.39 -8.01
C SER A 232 18.27 14.76 -7.64
N TRP A 233 17.85 14.97 -6.40
CA TRP A 233 17.29 16.24 -5.95
C TRP A 233 18.37 17.24 -5.53
N GLU A 234 19.50 16.78 -5.01
CA GLU A 234 20.67 17.63 -4.77
C GLU A 234 21.23 18.19 -6.07
N ASP A 235 21.26 17.41 -7.16
CA ASP A 235 21.62 17.91 -8.49
C ASP A 235 20.66 19.00 -8.98
N ILE A 236 19.35 18.81 -8.79
CA ILE A 236 18.34 19.82 -9.13
C ILE A 236 18.56 21.10 -8.30
N VAL A 237 18.75 21.00 -6.99
CA VAL A 237 18.97 22.16 -6.11
C VAL A 237 20.33 22.82 -6.36
N TYR A 238 21.34 22.05 -6.78
CA TYR A 238 22.62 22.61 -7.20
C TYR A 238 22.47 23.51 -8.43
N HIS A 239 21.61 23.12 -9.37
CA HIS A 239 21.31 23.90 -10.57
C HIS A 239 20.23 24.96 -10.37
N ASP A 240 19.32 24.77 -9.41
CA ASP A 240 18.31 25.74 -9.00
C ASP A 240 18.24 25.83 -7.46
N PRO A 241 19.08 26.67 -6.84
CA PRO A 241 19.12 26.85 -5.39
C PRO A 241 17.85 27.48 -4.80
N THR A 242 16.90 27.89 -5.65
CA THR A 242 15.63 28.49 -5.25
C THR A 242 14.44 27.56 -5.39
N ASP A 243 14.66 26.27 -5.71
CA ASP A 243 13.62 25.26 -5.65
C ASP A 243 13.30 24.89 -4.18
N TRP A 244 12.52 25.75 -3.55
CA TRP A 244 12.12 25.65 -2.14
C TRP A 244 11.39 24.34 -1.82
N THR A 245 10.69 23.78 -2.81
CA THR A 245 10.02 22.49 -2.67
C THR A 245 11.04 21.37 -2.58
N ASN A 246 12.04 21.35 -3.45
CA ASN A 246 13.08 20.33 -3.40
C ASN A 246 14.02 20.53 -2.21
N LEU A 247 14.33 21.77 -1.80
CA LEU A 247 15.05 22.04 -0.56
C LEU A 247 14.35 21.44 0.67
N TYR A 248 13.03 21.65 0.79
CA TYR A 248 12.25 21.08 1.89
C TYR A 248 12.27 19.55 1.85
N LYS A 249 12.04 18.98 0.66
CA LYS A 249 12.01 17.53 0.46
C LYS A 249 13.35 16.89 0.78
N ILE A 250 14.48 17.49 0.37
CA ILE A 250 15.83 17.01 0.70
C ILE A 250 16.06 17.06 2.21
N GLY A 251 15.69 18.16 2.88
CA GLY A 251 15.77 18.25 4.34
C GLY A 251 15.00 17.13 5.06
N ALA A 252 13.76 16.87 4.64
CA ALA A 252 12.93 15.80 5.19
C ALA A 252 13.51 14.39 4.91
N LEU A 253 14.09 14.17 3.73
CA LEU A 253 14.78 12.91 3.42
C LEU A 253 16.02 12.71 4.28
N TYR A 254 16.78 13.76 4.57
CA TYR A 254 17.93 13.67 5.47
C TYR A 254 17.52 13.31 6.91
N ILE A 255 16.40 13.83 7.42
CA ILE A 255 15.82 13.38 8.71
C ILE A 255 15.50 11.89 8.66
N ARG A 256 14.78 11.45 7.63
CA ARG A 256 14.37 10.04 7.50
C ARG A 256 15.57 9.09 7.38
N LYS A 257 16.60 9.51 6.65
CA LYS A 257 17.86 8.77 6.51
C LYS A 257 18.62 8.72 7.83
N ALA A 258 18.66 9.84 8.57
CA ALA A 258 19.26 9.92 9.90
C ALA A 258 18.56 8.99 10.92
N ASP A 259 17.22 8.90 10.89
CA ASP A 259 16.45 7.97 11.73
C ASP A 259 16.78 6.50 11.42
N ILE A 260 16.91 6.16 10.13
CA ILE A 260 17.22 4.81 9.66
C ILE A 260 18.63 4.37 10.09
N GLU A 261 19.63 5.21 9.86
CA GLU A 261 21.03 4.89 10.18
C GLU A 261 21.44 5.22 11.61
N LYS A 262 20.56 5.90 12.36
CA LYS A 262 20.89 6.52 13.65
C LYS A 262 22.12 7.44 13.56
N ASN A 263 22.17 8.28 12.52
CA ASN A 263 23.34 9.10 12.18
C ASN A 263 23.07 10.60 12.42
N ARG A 264 23.75 11.19 13.42
CA ARG A 264 23.55 12.59 13.81
C ARG A 264 24.01 13.62 12.77
N ASP A 265 25.02 13.32 11.96
CA ASP A 265 25.50 14.26 10.94
C ASP A 265 24.47 14.48 9.83
N LYS A 266 23.57 13.53 9.63
CA LYS A 266 22.46 13.68 8.67
C LYS A 266 21.35 14.59 9.18
N TYR A 267 21.08 14.63 10.48
CA TYR A 267 20.22 15.68 11.04
C TYR A 267 20.85 17.08 10.85
N LYS A 268 22.17 17.22 10.97
CA LYS A 268 22.86 18.50 10.67
C LYS A 268 22.69 18.90 9.20
N LYS A 269 22.83 17.96 8.27
CA LYS A 269 22.51 18.21 6.85
C LYS A 269 21.06 18.62 6.64
N ALA A 270 20.10 17.98 7.30
CA ALA A 270 18.70 18.40 7.25
C ALA A 270 18.53 19.87 7.68
N VAL A 271 19.19 20.27 8.77
CA VAL A 271 19.21 21.66 9.27
C VAL A 271 19.74 22.63 8.21
N GLU A 272 20.84 22.29 7.53
CA GLU A 272 21.38 23.12 6.43
C GLU A 272 20.35 23.37 5.33
N PHE A 273 19.64 22.31 4.90
CA PHE A 273 18.63 22.41 3.84
C PHE A 273 17.40 23.22 4.27
N PHE A 274 16.90 23.04 5.49
CA PHE A 274 15.78 23.85 5.96
C PHE A 274 16.16 25.31 6.17
N ASN A 275 17.39 25.61 6.60
CA ASN A 275 17.86 26.99 6.72
C ASN A 275 17.95 27.72 5.37
N LYS A 276 18.27 27.03 4.27
CA LYS A 276 18.26 27.61 2.92
C LYS A 276 16.88 28.13 2.48
N ILE A 277 15.80 27.61 3.07
CA ILE A 277 14.43 28.03 2.76
C ILE A 277 14.06 29.34 3.48
N ILE A 278 14.73 29.65 4.59
CA ILE A 278 14.44 30.81 5.45
C ILE A 278 15.16 32.04 4.88
N VAL A 279 14.58 32.62 3.83
CA VAL A 279 15.05 33.85 3.18
C VAL A 279 14.00 34.96 3.27
N PRO A 280 14.40 36.25 3.25
CA PRO A 280 13.46 37.36 3.23
C PRO A 280 12.46 37.27 2.05
N GLY A 281 11.19 37.56 2.31
CA GLY A 281 10.14 37.53 1.29
C GLY A 281 9.60 36.14 0.92
N GLN A 282 10.06 35.08 1.61
CA GLN A 282 9.56 33.73 1.40
C GLN A 282 8.08 33.59 1.79
N THR A 283 7.37 32.68 1.12
CA THR A 283 5.96 32.41 1.46
C THR A 283 5.81 31.84 2.87
N LYS A 284 4.72 32.22 3.55
CA LYS A 284 4.40 31.72 4.90
C LYS A 284 4.36 30.19 4.96
N MET A 285 3.87 29.54 3.91
CA MET A 285 3.80 28.07 3.81
C MET A 285 5.20 27.45 3.86
N TYR A 286 6.15 27.94 3.06
CA TYR A 286 7.51 27.40 3.05
C TYR A 286 8.26 27.71 4.34
N LEU A 287 8.06 28.90 4.92
CA LEU A 287 8.63 29.25 6.23
C LEU A 287 8.10 28.33 7.34
N ARG A 288 6.79 28.11 7.40
CA ARG A 288 6.17 27.18 8.35
C ARG A 288 6.79 25.80 8.28
N ASN A 289 6.89 25.24 7.06
CA ASN A 289 7.40 23.91 6.82
C ASN A 289 8.91 23.80 7.16
N ALA A 290 9.70 24.81 6.80
CA ALA A 290 11.12 24.87 7.15
C ALA A 290 11.32 24.94 8.67
N PHE A 291 10.55 25.76 9.38
CA PHE A 291 10.62 25.82 10.84
C PHE A 291 10.17 24.52 11.51
N TRP A 292 9.18 23.82 10.96
CA TRP A 292 8.80 22.50 11.45
C TRP A 292 9.94 21.49 11.29
N GLY A 293 10.53 21.42 10.10
CA GLY A 293 11.66 20.52 9.82
C GLY A 293 12.89 20.82 10.67
N LEU A 294 13.17 22.10 10.95
CA LEU A 294 14.23 22.49 11.89
C LEU A 294 13.94 22.02 13.31
N ALA A 295 12.70 22.20 13.78
CA ALA A 295 12.31 21.77 15.11
C ALA A 295 12.51 20.25 15.30
N GLU A 296 12.07 19.46 14.32
CA GLU A 296 12.25 18.02 14.31
C GLU A 296 13.73 17.62 14.28
N ALA A 297 14.54 18.25 13.42
CA ALA A 297 15.97 17.94 13.34
C ALA A 297 16.71 18.27 14.65
N TYR A 298 16.41 19.42 15.29
CA TYR A 298 17.02 19.80 16.57
C TYR A 298 16.54 18.93 17.74
N GLU A 299 15.28 18.47 17.72
CA GLU A 299 14.77 17.50 18.70
C GLU A 299 15.58 16.20 18.63
N LYS A 300 15.79 15.67 17.42
CA LYS A 300 16.59 14.46 17.19
C LYS A 300 18.09 14.65 17.51
N LEU A 301 18.59 15.87 17.41
CA LEU A 301 19.91 16.25 17.90
C LEU A 301 19.95 16.46 19.42
N GLY A 302 18.83 16.44 20.14
CA GLY A 302 18.77 16.62 21.59
C GLY A 302 18.79 18.07 22.06
N ASP A 303 18.77 19.04 21.15
CA ASP A 303 18.71 20.48 21.47
C ASP A 303 17.24 20.92 21.62
N LEU A 304 16.60 20.43 22.68
CA LEU A 304 15.16 20.61 22.92
C LEU A 304 14.74 22.09 23.02
N GLU A 305 15.59 22.95 23.57
CA GLU A 305 15.32 24.39 23.66
C GLU A 305 15.24 25.04 22.26
N ILE A 306 16.16 24.67 21.37
CA ILE A 306 16.17 25.15 19.98
C ILE A 306 14.97 24.58 19.21
N SER A 307 14.66 23.29 19.43
CA SER A 307 13.49 22.64 18.84
C SER A 307 12.19 23.36 19.21
N GLU A 308 11.95 23.62 20.49
CA GLU A 308 10.74 24.28 20.97
C GLU A 308 10.60 25.69 20.38
N LYS A 309 11.71 26.44 20.29
CA LYS A 309 11.74 27.76 19.64
C LYS A 309 11.29 27.69 18.18
N TYR A 310 11.71 26.67 17.42
CA TYR A 310 11.31 26.50 16.03
C TYR A 310 9.87 25.98 15.88
N HIS A 311 9.40 25.12 16.79
CA HIS A 311 7.99 24.75 16.85
C HIS A 311 7.08 25.96 17.10
N GLN A 312 7.46 26.85 18.03
CA GLN A 312 6.74 28.10 18.27
C GLN A 312 6.67 28.98 17.02
N LYS A 313 7.80 29.15 16.32
CA LYS A 313 7.83 29.88 15.04
C LYS A 313 6.93 29.23 14.00
N SER A 314 7.01 27.91 13.80
CA SER A 314 6.16 27.19 12.85
C SER A 314 4.66 27.41 13.17
N ARG A 315 4.28 27.39 14.45
CA ARG A 315 2.90 27.66 14.91
C ARG A 315 2.46 29.09 14.59
N GLN A 316 3.31 30.10 14.77
CA GLN A 316 2.99 31.50 14.43
C GLN A 316 2.61 31.64 12.95
N TYR A 317 3.32 30.95 12.04
CA TYR A 317 2.98 30.95 10.61
C TYR A 317 1.75 30.08 10.27
N ASN A 318 1.29 29.20 11.18
CA ASN A 318 0.09 28.39 11.01
C ASN A 318 -1.19 29.12 11.42
N SER A 319 -1.11 30.09 12.33
CA SER A 319 -2.25 30.92 12.77
C SER A 319 -2.57 32.10 11.84
N GLU A 320 -1.76 32.33 10.82
CA GLU A 320 -1.87 33.46 9.89
C GLU A 320 -2.16 33.04 8.43
N ILE A 321 -2.50 31.76 8.22
CA ILE A 321 -3.01 31.17 6.97
C ILE A 321 -4.49 30.89 7.19
#